data_AF-A0A820HWW8-F1
#
_entry.id   AF-A0A820HWW8-F1
#
_cell.length_a   1.000
_cell.length_b   1.000
_cell.length_c   1.000
_cell.angle_alpha   90.00
_cell.angle_beta   90.00
_cell.angle_gamma   90.00
#
_symmetry.space_group_name_H-M   'P 1'
#
loop_
_entity.id
_entity.type
_entity.pdbx_description
1 polymer ?
#
loop_
_entity_poly.entity_id
_entity_poly.type
_entity_poly.pdbx_seq_one_letter_code
_entity_poly.pdbx_strand_id
1 'polypeptide(L)'
;MTHWTFFKSSEQLCKTGTNQCRPAYSGQPGETDQTKKNKGPIPDGDFTLGEPKGKMKFPLIPDKSNNMHERDAFQIHGDNGRGDKS
;
A
#
# COMPACT_ATOMS: atom_id res chain seq x y z
N MET A 1 2.36 0.02 20.41
CA MET A 1 2.26 -0.66 19.10
C MET A 1 3.02 0.16 18.09
N THR A 2 3.88 -0.47 17.31
CA THR A 2 4.59 0.20 16.22
C THR A 2 3.68 0.21 15.00
N HIS A 3 3.28 1.39 14.55
CA HIS A 3 2.52 1.54 13.30
C HIS A 3 3.48 1.73 12.12
N TRP A 4 3.05 1.28 10.95
CA TRP A 4 3.74 1.52 9.69
C TRP A 4 2.79 2.27 8.76
N THR A 5 3.34 3.21 7.99
CA THR A 5 2.62 4.00 7.00
C THR A 5 3.25 3.76 5.63
N PHE A 6 2.42 3.40 4.66
CA PHE A 6 2.77 3.39 3.26
C PHE A 6 2.44 4.74 2.63
N PHE A 7 3.47 5.44 2.16
CA PHE A 7 3.38 6.70 1.44
C PHE A 7 3.37 6.40 -0.07
N LYS A 8 2.21 6.51 -0.71
CA LYS A 8 2.08 6.14 -2.13
C LYS A 8 2.90 7.05 -3.05
N SER A 9 3.04 8.33 -2.70
CA SER A 9 3.76 9.34 -3.48
C SER A 9 5.26 9.06 -3.59
N SER A 10 5.86 8.51 -2.53
CA SER A 10 7.28 8.17 -2.48
C SER A 10 7.56 6.68 -2.65
N GLU A 11 6.52 5.84 -2.70
CA GLU A 11 6.63 4.38 -2.76
C GLU A 11 7.46 3.81 -1.59
N GLN A 12 7.18 4.32 -0.38
CA GLN A 12 7.88 3.93 0.84
C GLN A 12 6.93 3.45 1.93
N LEU A 13 7.31 2.35 2.57
CA LEU A 13 6.72 1.85 3.79
C LEU A 13 7.64 2.25 4.96
N CYS A 14 7.19 3.17 5.81
CA CYS A 14 7.97 3.72 6.90
C CYS A 14 7.37 3.38 8.27
N LYS A 15 8.25 3.15 9.25
CA LYS A 15 7.87 2.85 10.63
C LYS A 15 7.69 4.14 11.41
N THR A 16 6.49 4.36 11.93
CA THR A 16 6.11 5.59 12.64
C THR A 16 7.08 5.90 13.78
N GLY A 17 7.51 7.16 13.88
CA GLY A 17 8.43 7.63 14.92
C GLY A 17 9.89 7.22 14.72
N THR A 18 10.26 6.73 13.53
CA THR A 18 11.64 6.36 13.20
C THR A 18 11.99 6.78 11.77
N ASN A 19 13.29 6.79 11.43
CA ASN A 19 13.76 6.97 10.06
C ASN A 19 13.86 5.64 9.28
N GLN A 20 13.18 4.58 9.73
CA GLN A 20 13.21 3.27 9.07
C GLN A 20 12.14 3.23 7.98
N CYS A 21 12.58 3.24 6.71
CA CYS A 21 11.73 3.07 5.54
C CYS A 21 12.22 1.91 4.67
N ARG A 22 11.28 1.28 3.97
CA ARG A 22 11.53 0.23 2.97
C ARG A 22 10.83 0.59 1.67
N PRO A 23 11.41 0.31 0.50
CA PRO A 23 10.70 0.44 -0.76
C PRO A 23 9.45 -0.44 -0.76
N ALA A 24 8.34 0.09 -1.26
CA ALA A 24 7.08 -0.64 -1.45
C ALA A 24 6.39 -0.09 -2.69
N TYR A 25 5.92 -0.97 -3.57
CA TYR A 25 5.33 -0.58 -4.85
C TYR A 25 3.86 -0.97 -4.89
N SER A 26 3.09 -0.30 -5.74
CA SER A 26 1.70 -0.69 -6.02
C SER A 26 1.40 -0.61 -7.51
N GLY A 27 0.49 -1.45 -7.99
CA GLY A 27 0.10 -1.48 -9.40
C GLY A 27 1.06 -2.25 -10.30
N GLN A 28 0.71 -2.26 -11.59
CA GLN A 28 1.45 -2.92 -12.66
C GLN A 28 2.27 -1.89 -13.46
N PRO A 29 3.49 -2.21 -13.92
CA PRO A 29 4.23 -1.32 -14.81
C PRO A 29 3.42 -0.95 -16.06
N GLY A 30 3.40 0.34 -16.40
CA GLY A 30 2.70 0.87 -17.56
C GLY A 30 1.22 1.20 -17.35
N GLU A 31 0.65 0.85 -16.20
CA GLU A 31 -0.71 1.28 -15.83
C GLU A 31 -0.64 2.38 -14.77
N THR A 32 -1.25 3.52 -15.08
CA THR A 32 -1.20 4.73 -14.23
C THR A 32 -2.59 5.18 -13.77
N ASP A 33 -3.66 4.57 -14.27
CA ASP A 33 -5.03 4.96 -13.91
C ASP A 33 -5.40 4.42 -12.52
N GLN A 34 -5.19 5.28 -11.52
CA GLN A 34 -5.55 5.03 -10.12
C GLN A 34 -7.04 5.23 -9.80
N THR A 35 -7.83 5.72 -10.76
CA THR A 35 -9.23 6.12 -10.50
C THR A 35 -10.22 5.00 -10.76
N LYS A 36 -9.84 4.00 -11.57
CA LYS A 36 -10.72 2.89 -11.94
C LYS A 36 -10.54 1.69 -11.02
N LYS A 37 -11.66 1.13 -10.59
CA LYS A 37 -11.67 -0.15 -9.86
C LYS A 37 -10.99 -1.24 -10.70
N ASN A 38 -10.19 -2.08 -10.04
CA ASN A 38 -9.39 -3.15 -10.66
C ASN A 38 -8.34 -2.68 -11.68
N LYS A 39 -7.96 -1.39 -11.66
CA LYS A 39 -6.87 -0.84 -12.47
C LYS A 39 -5.81 -0.14 -11.64
N GLY A 40 -4.65 -0.01 -12.25
CA GLY A 40 -3.55 0.84 -11.81
C GLY A 40 -2.95 0.53 -10.46
N PRO A 41 -2.05 1.42 -10.03
CA PRO A 41 -1.71 1.50 -8.62
C PRO A 41 -2.95 1.81 -7.80
N ILE A 42 -2.79 1.66 -6.48
CA ILE A 42 -3.80 2.16 -5.53
C ILE A 42 -3.84 3.69 -5.60
N PRO A 43 -4.94 4.33 -5.18
CA PRO A 43 -5.03 5.80 -5.13
C PRO A 43 -3.91 6.45 -4.34
N ASP A 44 -3.54 7.66 -4.74
CA ASP A 44 -2.54 8.48 -4.09
C ASP A 44 -2.99 8.87 -2.67
N GLY A 45 -1.99 8.96 -1.79
CA GLY A 45 -2.17 9.30 -0.39
C GLY A 45 -1.45 8.33 0.54
N ASP A 46 -1.78 8.46 1.82
CA ASP A 46 -1.10 7.74 2.89
C ASP A 46 -1.98 6.61 3.42
N PHE A 47 -1.36 5.48 3.72
CA PHE A 47 -2.06 4.29 4.19
C PHE A 47 -1.41 3.75 5.45
N THR A 48 -2.17 3.60 6.52
CA THR A 48 -1.70 2.90 7.72
C THR A 48 -1.87 1.41 7.54
N LEU A 49 -0.86 0.63 7.93
CA LEU A 49 -0.99 -0.83 7.98
C LEU A 49 -1.86 -1.22 9.17
N GLY A 50 -2.96 -1.92 8.89
CA GLY A 50 -3.76 -2.56 9.92
C GLY A 50 -3.18 -3.91 10.34
N GLU A 51 -3.89 -4.57 11.25
CA GLU A 51 -3.51 -5.90 11.76
C GLU A 51 -3.38 -6.94 10.64
N PRO A 52 -2.39 -7.85 10.70
CA PRO A 52 -2.15 -8.84 9.66
C PRO A 52 -3.36 -9.75 9.45
N LYS A 53 -3.69 -9.99 8.18
CA LYS A 53 -4.71 -10.94 7.73
C LYS A 53 -4.05 -12.10 6.97
N GLY A 54 -3.69 -13.15 7.70
CA GLY A 54 -3.05 -14.35 7.12
C GLY A 54 -1.53 -14.19 6.95
N LYS A 55 -0.92 -15.04 6.11
CA LYS A 55 0.54 -15.07 5.93
C LYS A 55 1.03 -13.80 5.22
N MET A 56 1.56 -12.85 5.99
CA MET A 56 2.26 -11.65 5.52
C MET A 56 1.41 -10.68 4.67
N LYS A 57 0.08 -10.71 4.79
CA LYS A 57 -0.81 -9.72 4.15
C LYS A 57 -1.32 -8.76 5.21
N PHE A 58 -1.16 -7.47 4.98
CA PHE A 58 -1.62 -6.41 5.86
C PHE A 58 -2.63 -5.55 5.12
N PRO A 59 -3.81 -5.27 5.69
CA PRO A 59 -4.74 -4.33 5.09
C PRO A 59 -4.13 -2.92 5.11
N LEU A 60 -4.30 -2.19 4.02
CA LEU A 60 -3.97 -0.78 3.93
C LEU A 60 -5.21 0.05 4.25
N ILE A 61 -5.14 0.78 5.36
CA ILE A 61 -6.20 1.67 5.83
C ILE A 61 -5.89 3.08 5.31
N PRO A 62 -6.65 3.62 4.35
CA PRO A 62 -6.37 4.95 3.80
C PRO A 62 -6.59 6.03 4.86
N ASP A 63 -5.78 7.08 4.79
CA ASP A 63 -6.12 8.32 5.47
C ASP A 63 -7.45 8.88 4.93
N LYS A 64 -8.21 9.57 5.78
CA LYS A 64 -9.52 10.14 5.42
C LYS A 64 -9.41 11.21 4.34
N SER A 65 -8.24 11.81 4.16
CA SER A 65 -7.96 12.80 3.13
C SER A 65 -7.71 12.20 1.74
N ASN A 66 -7.51 10.88 1.64
CA ASN A 66 -7.27 10.23 0.35
C ASN A 66 -8.56 10.20 -0.49
N ASN A 67 -8.46 10.58 -1.77
CA ASN A 67 -9.56 10.36 -2.72
C ASN A 67 -9.52 8.91 -3.20
N MET A 68 -10.34 8.06 -2.60
CA MET A 68 -10.30 6.62 -2.86
C MET A 68 -11.02 6.19 -4.14
N HIS A 69 -11.73 7.09 -4.84
CA HIS A 69 -12.46 6.76 -6.06
C HIS A 69 -13.39 5.54 -5.92
N GLU A 70 -14.09 5.42 -4.77
CA GLU A 70 -14.95 4.27 -4.44
C GLU A 70 -14.22 2.91 -4.40
N ARG A 71 -12.90 2.93 -4.26
CA ARG A 71 -12.06 1.74 -4.12
C ARG A 71 -11.74 1.51 -2.64
N ASP A 72 -11.63 0.24 -2.27
CA ASP A 72 -11.38 -0.19 -0.90
C ASP A 72 -10.62 -1.53 -0.87
N ALA A 73 -10.53 -2.13 0.31
CA ALA A 73 -9.98 -3.47 0.54
C ALA A 73 -8.53 -3.67 0.06
N PHE A 74 -7.74 -2.60 0.03
CA PHE A 74 -6.33 -2.63 -0.34
C PHE A 74 -5.51 -3.46 0.66
N GLN A 75 -4.52 -4.16 0.14
CA GLN A 75 -3.60 -4.97 0.92
C GLN A 75 -2.17 -4.74 0.46
N ILE A 76 -1.24 -4.78 1.39
CA ILE A 76 0.19 -4.92 1.12
C ILE A 76 0.63 -6.31 1.57
N HIS A 77 1.52 -6.92 0.80
CA HIS A 77 2.10 -8.20 1.13
C HIS A 77 3.59 -8.20 0.79
N GLY A 78 4.32 -9.15 1.38
CA GLY A 78 5.69 -9.40 0.95
C GLY A 78 5.73 -10.00 -0.45
N ASP A 79 6.87 -9.84 -1.12
CA ASP A 79 7.20 -10.65 -2.30
C ASP A 79 7.20 -12.13 -1.87
N ASN A 80 6.64 -13.02 -2.70
CA ASN A 80 6.66 -14.45 -2.45
C ASN A 80 8.06 -15.09 -2.60
N GLY A 81 9.09 -14.26 -2.84
CA GLY A 81 10.48 -14.67 -3.03
C GLY A 81 10.78 -15.15 -4.45
N ARG A 82 9.79 -15.10 -5.35
CA ARG A 82 9.92 -15.43 -6.78
C ARG A 82 9.98 -14.18 -7.66
N GLY A 83 9.88 -12.98 -7.07
CA GLY A 83 9.91 -11.73 -7.82
C GLY A 83 8.58 -11.42 -8.51
N ASP A 84 7.47 -12.00 -8.05
CA ASP A 84 6.13 -11.72 -8.58
C ASP A 84 5.21 -11.10 -7.51
N LYS A 85 4.23 -10.32 -7.98
CA LYS A 85 3.33 -9.48 -7.17
C LYS A 85 2.08 -10.27 -6.75
N SER A 86 2.23 -11.34 -5.97
CA SER A 86 1.14 -12.30 -5.63
C SER A 86 0.38 -12.09 -4.31
#